data_AF-A0A7R9TGD7-F1
#
_entry.id   AF-A0A7R9TGD7-F1
#
_cell.length_a   1.000
_cell.length_b   1.000
_cell.length_c   1.000
_cell.angle_alpha   90.00
_cell.angle_beta   90.00
_cell.angle_gamma   90.00
#
_symmetry.space_group_name_H-M   'P 1'
#
loop_
_entity.id
_entity.type
_entity.pdbx_description
1 polymer ?
#
loop_
_entity_poly.entity_id
_entity_poly.type
_entity_poly.pdbx_seq_one_letter_code
_entity_poly.pdbx_strand_id
1 'polypeptide(L)'
;FGLWGCARGACAAAKLAKWGATRLDAGKRLESARLASALFAAPFCSTIAHSQRALDLISLRYDSFPELWIGVEVNAADMYRFDAKTVCDLALASAEIVLQSGRALEAIPAACLAEHLASFALFDVHKTVKARTLQATALADVGQHAAAADRLASLL
;
A
#
# COMPACT_ATOMS: atom_id res chain seq x y z
N PHE A 1 15.11 -9.54 -12.76
CA PHE A 1 14.93 -8.43 -11.80
C PHE A 1 13.66 -8.69 -11.01
N GLY A 2 13.79 -9.24 -9.80
CA GLY A 2 12.67 -9.78 -9.00
C GLY A 2 11.87 -8.72 -8.24
N LEU A 3 11.05 -9.18 -7.28
CA LEU A 3 10.19 -8.37 -6.40
C LEU A 3 10.89 -7.15 -5.77
N TRP A 4 12.19 -7.27 -5.46
CA TRP A 4 13.02 -6.16 -4.97
C TRP A 4 13.16 -5.00 -5.95
N GLY A 5 13.22 -5.27 -7.25
CA GLY A 5 13.25 -4.24 -8.29
C GLY A 5 11.94 -3.45 -8.33
N CYS A 6 10.81 -4.15 -8.21
CA CYS A 6 9.48 -3.53 -8.11
C CYS A 6 9.37 -2.65 -6.87
N ALA A 7 9.81 -3.13 -5.70
CA ALA A 7 9.80 -2.35 -4.46
C ALA A 7 10.68 -1.08 -4.56
N ARG A 8 11.88 -1.20 -5.12
CA ARG A 8 12.77 -0.03 -5.34
C ARG A 8 12.19 0.97 -6.34
N GLY A 9 11.60 0.47 -7.44
CA GLY A 9 10.91 1.30 -8.43
C GLY A 9 9.70 2.02 -7.83
N ALA A 10 8.90 1.30 -7.02
CA ALA A 10 7.76 1.87 -6.29
C ALA A 10 8.20 2.99 -5.35
N CYS A 11 9.27 2.75 -4.58
CA CYS A 11 9.85 3.78 -3.72
C CYS A 11 10.31 5.00 -4.53
N ALA A 12 11.04 4.81 -5.64
CA ALA A 12 11.48 5.94 -6.48
C ALA A 12 10.28 6.76 -7.00
N ALA A 13 9.25 6.10 -7.50
CA ALA A 13 8.02 6.73 -7.98
C ALA A 13 7.27 7.47 -6.84
N ALA A 14 7.14 6.86 -5.66
CA ALA A 14 6.50 7.48 -4.50
C ALA A 14 7.27 8.70 -3.99
N LYS A 15 8.61 8.66 -4.03
CA LYS A 15 9.47 9.80 -3.67
C LYS A 15 9.26 10.97 -4.64
N LEU A 16 9.13 10.69 -5.94
CA LEU A 16 8.78 11.69 -6.95
C LEU A 16 7.38 12.27 -6.70
N ALA A 17 6.39 11.45 -6.37
CA ALA A 17 5.05 11.93 -6.06
C ALA A 17 5.01 12.86 -4.82
N LYS A 18 5.71 12.44 -3.76
CA LYS A 18 5.73 13.12 -2.45
C LYS A 18 6.55 14.41 -2.47
N TRP A 19 7.78 14.37 -2.99
CA TRP A 19 8.72 15.51 -2.93
C TRP A 19 8.86 16.25 -4.25
N GLY A 20 8.29 15.73 -5.32
CA GLY A 20 8.24 16.40 -6.62
C GLY A 20 7.36 17.65 -6.64
N ALA A 21 6.65 17.99 -5.56
CA ALA A 21 5.74 19.13 -5.49
C ALA A 21 6.31 20.45 -6.00
N THR A 22 7.62 20.66 -5.84
CA THR A 22 8.30 21.90 -6.26
C THR A 22 8.73 21.91 -7.74
N ARG A 23 8.76 20.75 -8.42
CA ARG A 23 9.31 20.60 -9.79
C ARG A 23 8.38 19.87 -10.77
N LEU A 24 7.35 19.19 -10.27
CA LEU A 24 6.44 18.37 -11.05
C LEU A 24 5.03 18.95 -10.95
N ASP A 25 4.39 19.10 -12.11
CA ASP A 25 2.98 19.46 -12.21
C ASP A 25 2.10 18.45 -11.46
N ALA A 26 0.93 18.88 -10.99
CA ALA A 26 -0.01 18.04 -10.23
C ALA A 26 -0.33 16.72 -10.95
N GLY A 27 -0.48 16.74 -12.29
CA GLY A 27 -0.71 15.54 -13.09
C GLY A 27 0.44 14.53 -13.02
N LYS A 28 1.70 14.98 -13.13
CA LYS A 28 2.87 14.09 -13.07
C LYS A 28 3.07 13.51 -11.67
N ARG A 29 2.71 14.27 -10.63
CA ARG A 29 2.69 13.78 -9.23
C ARG A 29 1.65 12.69 -9.04
N LEU A 30 0.47 12.85 -9.62
CA LEU A 30 -0.55 11.82 -9.60
C LEU A 30 -0.08 10.57 -10.35
N GLU A 31 0.42 10.70 -11.58
CA GLU A 31 0.89 9.55 -12.36
C GLU A 31 2.04 8.80 -11.67
N SER A 32 2.96 9.51 -11.01
CA SER A 32 4.00 8.87 -10.21
C SER A 32 3.45 8.15 -8.97
N ALA A 33 2.43 8.70 -8.30
CA ALA A 33 1.75 8.02 -7.19
C ALA A 33 0.99 6.76 -7.66
N ARG A 34 0.34 6.84 -8.83
CA ARG A 34 -0.36 5.70 -9.46
C ARG A 34 0.62 4.60 -9.82
N LEU A 35 1.75 4.96 -10.46
CA LEU A 35 2.83 4.02 -10.77
C LEU A 35 3.39 3.36 -9.51
N ALA A 36 3.61 4.15 -8.45
CA ALA A 36 4.06 3.62 -7.17
C ALA A 36 3.07 2.60 -6.60
N SER A 37 1.77 2.92 -6.59
CA SER A 37 0.72 2.04 -6.08
C SER A 37 0.63 0.73 -6.87
N ALA A 38 0.70 0.80 -8.21
CA ALA A 38 0.72 -0.39 -9.06
C ALA A 38 1.94 -1.28 -8.78
N LEU A 39 3.11 -0.69 -8.58
CA LEU A 39 4.32 -1.45 -8.24
C LEU A 39 4.28 -2.01 -6.80
N PHE A 40 3.60 -1.34 -5.88
CA PHE A 40 3.33 -1.84 -4.52
C PHE A 40 2.31 -2.99 -4.50
N ALA A 41 1.60 -3.28 -5.59
CA ALA A 41 0.78 -4.48 -5.72
C ALA A 41 1.62 -5.75 -6.00
N ALA A 42 2.84 -5.60 -6.53
CA ALA A 42 3.71 -6.71 -6.92
C ALA A 42 4.01 -7.74 -5.79
N PRO A 43 4.18 -7.34 -4.52
CA PRO A 43 4.37 -8.29 -3.42
C PRO A 43 3.22 -9.28 -3.26
N PHE A 44 2.00 -8.77 -3.38
CA PHE A 44 0.79 -9.56 -3.26
C PHE A 44 0.60 -10.55 -4.42
N CYS A 45 1.21 -10.30 -5.59
CA CYS A 45 1.20 -11.29 -6.69
C CYS A 45 1.86 -12.61 -6.32
N SER A 46 2.81 -12.60 -5.37
CA SER A 46 3.56 -13.81 -4.97
C SER A 46 2.82 -14.69 -3.96
N THR A 47 1.85 -14.11 -3.25
CA THR A 47 1.10 -14.76 -2.18
C THR A 47 -0.34 -15.11 -2.58
N ILE A 48 -0.83 -14.63 -3.73
CA ILE A 48 -2.20 -14.86 -4.22
C ILE A 48 -2.15 -15.60 -5.56
N ALA A 49 -2.82 -16.74 -5.65
CA ALA A 49 -2.80 -17.60 -6.84
C ALA A 49 -3.65 -17.10 -8.03
N HIS A 50 -4.54 -16.10 -7.84
CA HIS A 50 -5.52 -15.67 -8.86
C HIS A 50 -5.62 -14.14 -9.03
N SER A 51 -6.16 -13.73 -10.19
CA SER A 51 -6.09 -12.38 -10.78
C SER A 51 -6.53 -11.24 -9.86
N GLN A 52 -5.69 -10.20 -9.78
CA GLN A 52 -5.77 -9.08 -8.86
C GLN A 52 -6.90 -8.08 -9.18
N ARG A 53 -8.08 -8.24 -8.60
CA ARG A 53 -8.91 -7.05 -8.37
C ARG A 53 -8.34 -6.35 -7.15
N ALA A 54 -8.20 -5.03 -7.20
CA ALA A 54 -7.66 -4.25 -6.07
C ALA A 54 -8.42 -4.54 -4.76
N LEU A 55 -9.72 -4.82 -4.85
CA LEU A 55 -10.57 -5.20 -3.72
C LEU A 55 -10.16 -6.52 -3.06
N ASP A 56 -9.63 -7.48 -3.81
CA ASP A 56 -9.24 -8.79 -3.28
C ASP A 56 -8.08 -8.64 -2.28
N LEU A 57 -7.23 -7.61 -2.45
CA LEU A 57 -6.14 -7.29 -1.53
C LEU A 57 -6.63 -6.96 -0.12
N ILE A 58 -7.82 -6.38 -0.02
CA ILE A 58 -8.45 -6.04 1.26
C ILE A 58 -8.98 -7.31 1.93
N SER A 59 -9.51 -8.26 1.15
CA SER A 59 -10.08 -9.50 1.67
C SER A 59 -9.04 -10.53 2.15
N LEU A 60 -7.77 -10.41 1.73
CA LEU A 60 -6.69 -11.30 2.17
C LEU A 60 -6.40 -11.26 3.67
N ARG A 61 -6.99 -10.30 4.39
CA ARG A 61 -6.84 -10.19 5.83
C ARG A 61 -7.48 -11.36 6.60
N TYR A 62 -8.32 -12.18 5.96
CA TYR A 62 -8.89 -13.36 6.63
C TYR A 62 -7.89 -14.51 6.78
N ASP A 63 -6.83 -14.55 5.98
CA ASP A 63 -5.78 -15.55 6.11
C ASP A 63 -4.48 -14.87 6.57
N SER A 64 -4.09 -15.20 7.79
CA SER A 64 -2.98 -14.60 8.52
C SER A 64 -1.63 -14.89 7.85
N PHE A 65 -1.21 -14.07 6.89
CA PHE A 65 0.13 -14.15 6.31
C PHE A 65 1.07 -13.16 7.04
N PRO A 66 1.91 -13.62 7.99
CA PRO A 66 2.98 -12.78 8.55
C PRO A 66 4.07 -12.47 7.51
N GLU A 67 4.13 -13.24 6.42
CA GLU A 67 5.06 -13.04 5.31
C GLU A 67 4.33 -12.45 4.11
N LEU A 68 4.64 -11.19 3.76
CA LEU A 68 4.18 -10.54 2.53
C LEU A 68 4.72 -11.24 1.27
N TRP A 69 5.92 -11.80 1.39
CA TRP A 69 6.66 -12.52 0.36
C TRP A 69 7.08 -13.84 0.95
N ILE A 70 6.67 -14.95 0.33
CA ILE A 70 7.03 -16.29 0.79
C ILE A 70 8.56 -16.41 0.88
N GLY A 71 9.07 -16.69 2.08
CA GLY A 71 10.50 -16.89 2.32
C GLY A 71 11.34 -15.60 2.34
N VAL A 72 10.73 -14.42 2.45
CA VAL A 72 11.45 -13.15 2.65
C VAL A 72 10.99 -12.50 3.95
N GLU A 73 11.89 -12.48 4.93
CA GLU A 73 11.69 -11.69 6.15
C GLU A 73 11.82 -10.20 5.85
N VAL A 74 10.67 -9.56 5.62
CA VAL A 74 10.55 -8.11 5.43
C VAL A 74 11.02 -7.35 6.68
N ASN A 75 10.98 -8.00 7.84
CA ASN A 75 11.24 -7.42 9.15
C ASN A 75 12.71 -7.46 9.60
N ALA A 76 13.50 -8.42 9.11
CA ALA A 76 14.71 -8.83 9.84
C ALA A 76 15.98 -8.99 9.01
N ALA A 77 15.95 -9.02 7.67
CA ALA A 77 17.13 -9.50 6.96
C ALA A 77 18.22 -8.44 6.65
N ASP A 78 17.88 -7.19 6.28
CA ASP A 78 18.90 -6.18 5.92
C ASP A 78 18.30 -4.78 5.67
N MET A 79 18.60 -3.80 6.54
CA MET A 79 18.16 -2.39 6.39
C MET A 79 18.64 -1.76 5.07
N TYR A 80 19.78 -2.25 4.54
CA TYR A 80 20.34 -1.77 3.27
C TYR A 80 19.61 -2.35 2.05
N ARG A 81 18.83 -3.43 2.23
CA ARG A 81 17.98 -3.99 1.18
C ARG A 81 16.57 -3.42 1.22
N PHE A 82 16.00 -3.27 2.41
CA PHE A 82 14.62 -2.81 2.58
C PHE A 82 14.42 -2.05 3.90
N ASP A 83 14.08 -0.76 3.77
CA ASP A 83 13.65 0.07 4.89
C ASP A 83 12.13 0.07 4.97
N ALA A 84 11.57 -0.83 5.79
CA ALA A 84 10.13 -0.98 5.99
C ALA A 84 9.46 0.33 6.45
N LYS A 85 10.16 1.16 7.24
CA LYS A 85 9.62 2.44 7.72
C LYS A 85 9.45 3.41 6.57
N THR A 86 10.51 3.61 5.77
CA THR A 86 10.45 4.49 4.60
C THR A 86 9.43 3.99 3.58
N VAL A 87 9.37 2.68 3.32
CA VAL A 87 8.42 2.09 2.37
C VAL A 87 6.98 2.29 2.84
N CYS A 88 6.69 2.04 4.13
CA CYS A 88 5.38 2.29 4.72
C CYS A 88 4.95 3.76 4.57
N ASP A 89 5.84 4.71 4.86
CA ASP A 89 5.55 6.15 4.75
C ASP A 89 5.31 6.60 3.30
N LEU A 90 6.01 6.00 2.36
CA LEU A 90 5.85 6.26 0.93
C LEU A 90 4.57 5.62 0.38
N ALA A 91 4.21 4.42 0.85
CA ALA A 91 2.98 3.74 0.49
C ALA A 91 1.75 4.51 1.00
N LEU A 92 1.75 4.95 2.26
CA LEU A 92 0.69 5.81 2.81
C LEU A 92 0.53 7.10 2.01
N ALA A 93 1.63 7.79 1.70
CA ALA A 93 1.58 9.02 0.92
C ALA A 93 1.05 8.79 -0.51
N SER A 94 1.45 7.69 -1.16
CA SER A 94 0.99 7.35 -2.50
C SER A 94 -0.50 7.02 -2.50
N ALA A 95 -0.97 6.22 -1.54
CA ALA A 95 -2.38 5.89 -1.36
C ALA A 95 -3.21 7.17 -1.15
N GLU A 96 -2.75 8.08 -0.29
CA GLU A 96 -3.44 9.34 0.00
C GLU A 96 -3.56 10.24 -1.24
N ILE A 97 -2.48 10.42 -2.00
CA ILE A 97 -2.48 11.21 -3.24
C ILE A 97 -3.44 10.62 -4.28
N VAL A 98 -3.40 9.31 -4.48
CA VAL A 98 -4.25 8.62 -5.47
C VAL A 98 -5.72 8.67 -5.05
N LEU A 99 -6.02 8.47 -3.77
CA LEU A 99 -7.37 8.55 -3.24
C LEU A 99 -7.96 9.96 -3.38
N GLN A 100 -7.20 11.00 -3.03
CA GLN A 100 -7.62 12.41 -3.20
C GLN A 100 -7.94 12.79 -4.66
N SER A 101 -7.39 12.05 -5.63
CA SER A 101 -7.71 12.24 -7.06
C SER A 101 -9.00 11.55 -7.53
N GLY A 102 -9.73 10.87 -6.63
CA GLY A 102 -10.93 10.11 -6.96
C GLY A 102 -10.68 8.72 -7.56
N ARG A 103 -9.42 8.25 -7.54
CA ARG A 103 -9.03 6.92 -8.07
C ARG A 103 -8.95 5.88 -6.96
N ALA A 104 -10.04 5.70 -6.22
CA ALA A 104 -10.10 4.89 -5.01
C ALA A 104 -9.52 3.48 -5.17
N LEU A 105 -9.88 2.76 -6.24
CA LEU A 105 -9.38 1.40 -6.50
C LEU A 105 -7.86 1.34 -6.69
N GLU A 106 -7.27 2.37 -7.30
CA GLU A 106 -5.84 2.42 -7.55
C GLU A 106 -5.04 2.73 -6.28
N ALA A 107 -5.67 3.27 -5.23
CA ALA A 107 -5.01 3.57 -3.95
C ALA A 107 -4.89 2.34 -3.03
N ILE A 108 -5.74 1.33 -3.23
CA ILE A 108 -5.86 0.17 -2.34
C ILE A 108 -4.53 -0.60 -2.19
N PRO A 109 -3.77 -0.94 -3.25
CA PRO A 109 -2.55 -1.73 -3.10
C PRO A 109 -1.52 -1.07 -2.18
N ALA A 110 -1.31 0.23 -2.34
CA ALA A 110 -0.42 1.00 -1.47
C ALA A 110 -0.94 1.05 -0.02
N ALA A 111 -2.25 1.17 0.19
CA ALA A 111 -2.85 1.16 1.53
C ALA A 111 -2.75 -0.23 2.21
N CYS A 112 -2.92 -1.32 1.46
CA CYS A 112 -2.76 -2.68 1.96
C CYS A 112 -1.30 -2.99 2.32
N LEU A 113 -0.35 -2.57 1.49
CA LEU A 113 1.07 -2.72 1.79
C LEU A 113 1.44 -1.94 3.06
N ALA A 114 0.98 -0.70 3.17
CA ALA A 114 1.20 0.12 4.35
C ALA A 114 0.63 -0.52 5.61
N GLU A 115 -0.59 -1.06 5.57
CA GLU A 115 -1.20 -1.78 6.70
C GLU A 115 -0.35 -2.98 7.11
N HIS A 116 0.07 -3.80 6.14
CA HIS A 116 0.87 -4.99 6.42
C HIS A 116 2.20 -4.63 7.09
N LEU A 117 2.94 -3.69 6.52
CA LEU A 117 4.21 -3.22 7.11
C LEU A 117 3.98 -2.59 8.50
N ALA A 118 2.93 -1.78 8.66
CA ALA A 118 2.64 -1.16 9.95
C ALA A 118 2.26 -2.19 11.02
N SER A 119 1.48 -3.22 10.67
CA SER A 119 0.97 -4.22 11.61
C SER A 119 2.03 -5.25 11.98
N PHE A 120 2.77 -5.76 11.00
CA PHE A 120 3.67 -6.91 11.18
C PHE A 120 5.14 -6.53 11.25
N ALA A 121 5.57 -5.45 10.57
CA ALA A 121 6.99 -5.06 10.52
C ALA A 121 7.36 -4.01 11.55
N LEU A 122 6.53 -2.99 11.67
CA LEU A 122 6.83 -1.82 12.48
C LEU A 122 6.11 -1.84 13.84
N PHE A 123 5.06 -2.67 13.97
CA PHE A 123 4.15 -2.67 15.12
C PHE A 123 3.64 -1.25 15.45
N ASP A 124 3.39 -0.45 14.41
CA ASP A 124 2.96 0.95 14.50
C ASP A 124 1.44 1.05 14.38
N VAL A 125 0.77 1.21 15.52
CA VAL A 125 -0.69 1.29 15.61
C VAL A 125 -1.22 2.49 14.84
N HIS A 126 -0.55 3.65 14.91
CA HIS A 126 -1.02 4.86 14.23
C HIS A 126 -1.02 4.71 12.72
N LYS A 127 0.06 4.15 12.16
CA LYS A 127 0.14 3.88 10.72
C LYS A 127 -0.83 2.79 10.28
N THR A 128 -1.06 1.79 11.14
CA THR A 128 -2.05 0.73 10.90
C THR A 128 -3.46 1.32 10.80
N VAL A 129 -3.84 2.17 11.76
CA VAL A 129 -5.13 2.89 11.75
C VAL A 129 -5.24 3.75 10.49
N LYS A 130 -4.20 4.55 10.16
CA LYS A 130 -4.21 5.39 8.94
C LYS A 130 -4.36 4.57 7.66
N ALA A 131 -3.69 3.43 7.54
CA ALA A 131 -3.82 2.56 6.38
C ALA A 131 -5.24 1.99 6.24
N ARG A 132 -5.83 1.54 7.35
CA ARG A 132 -7.20 1.01 7.40
C ARG A 132 -8.26 2.06 7.11
N THR A 133 -8.08 3.30 7.57
CA THR A 133 -9.00 4.39 7.23
C THR A 133 -8.93 4.75 5.75
N LEU A 134 -7.74 4.78 5.14
CA LEU A 134 -7.59 4.96 3.69
C LEU A 134 -8.28 3.84 2.90
N GLN A 135 -8.17 2.58 3.35
CA GLN A 135 -8.91 1.45 2.73
C GLN A 135 -10.42 1.61 2.89
N ALA A 136 -10.91 1.97 4.07
CA ALA A 136 -12.34 2.18 4.33
C ALA A 136 -12.91 3.30 3.46
N THR A 137 -12.20 4.42 3.32
CA THR A 137 -12.59 5.51 2.42
C THR A 137 -12.61 5.04 0.97
N ALA A 138 -11.57 4.33 0.51
CA ALA A 138 -11.54 3.80 -0.85
C ALA A 138 -12.70 2.83 -1.13
N LEU A 139 -13.09 2.00 -0.16
CA LEU A 139 -14.25 1.11 -0.25
C LEU A 139 -15.57 1.89 -0.31
N ALA A 140 -15.70 2.92 0.52
CA ALA A 140 -16.88 3.78 0.53
C ALA A 140 -17.06 4.51 -0.81
N ASP A 141 -15.98 5.04 -1.38
CA ASP A 141 -16.00 5.74 -2.68
C ASP A 141 -16.42 4.82 -3.84
N VAL A 142 -16.20 3.51 -3.72
CA VAL A 142 -16.58 2.50 -4.74
C VAL A 142 -17.97 1.90 -4.44
N GLY A 143 -18.65 2.34 -3.37
CA GLY A 143 -19.97 1.85 -2.98
C GLY A 143 -19.97 0.56 -2.15
N GLN A 144 -18.81 0.09 -1.72
CA GLN A 144 -18.65 -1.12 -0.88
C GLN A 144 -18.78 -0.78 0.61
N HIS A 145 -19.93 -0.23 1.02
CA HIS A 145 -20.14 0.31 2.36
C HIS A 145 -20.07 -0.73 3.49
N ALA A 146 -20.51 -1.98 3.24
CA ALA A 146 -20.40 -3.06 4.22
C ALA A 146 -18.93 -3.37 4.54
N ALA A 147 -18.10 -3.56 3.51
CA ALA A 147 -16.67 -3.80 3.68
C ALA A 147 -15.95 -2.59 4.31
N ALA A 148 -16.38 -1.36 4.00
CA ALA A 148 -15.86 -0.15 4.65
C ALA A 148 -16.18 -0.14 6.15
N ALA A 149 -17.40 -0.50 6.54
CA ALA A 149 -17.81 -0.61 7.93
C ALA A 149 -17.00 -1.70 8.67
N ASP A 150 -16.80 -2.87 8.05
CA ASP A 150 -15.95 -3.93 8.61
C ASP A 150 -14.51 -3.44 8.84
N ARG A 151 -13.97 -2.64 7.92
CA ARG A 151 -12.63 -2.05 8.07
C ARG A 151 -12.54 -1.06 9.21
N LEU A 152 -13.56 -0.23 9.42
CA LEU A 152 -13.63 0.68 10.55
C LEU A 152 -13.86 -0.06 11.87
N ALA A 153 -14.70 -1.10 11.89
CA ALA A 153 -14.92 -1.93 13.06
C ALA A 153 -13.62 -2.61 13.53
N SER A 154 -12.73 -2.95 12.59
CA SER A 154 -11.41 -3.53 12.90
C SER A 154 -10.43 -2.56 13.58
N LEU A 155 -10.83 -1.31 13.84
CA LEU A 155 -10.06 -0.32 14.58
C LEU A 155 -10.42 -0.28 16.07
N LEU A 156 -11.56 -0.87 16.45
CA LEU A 156 -12.06 -0.99 17.83
C LEU A 156 -11.53 -2.26 18.48
#